data_AF-A0A1G8CDV8-F1
#
_entry.id   AF-A0A1G8CDV8-F1
#
_cell.length_a   1.000
_cell.length_b   1.000
_cell.length_c   1.000
_cell.angle_alpha   90.00
_cell.angle_beta   90.00
_cell.angle_gamma   90.00
#
_symmetry.space_group_name_H-M   'P 1'
#
loop_
_entity.id
_entity.type
_entity.pdbx_description
1 polymer ?
#
loop_
_entity_poly.entity_id
_entity_poly.type
_entity_poly.pdbx_seq_one_letter_code
_entity_poly.pdbx_strand_id
1 'polypeptide(L)' 'MEGQVTYYGFADNTTEPEAVVVINAGQFATSPPQYWHRIELSEDAQFNINFWSESSQKHQPMYHSKS' A
#
# COMPACT_ATOMS: atom_id res chain seq x y z
N MET A 1 10.74 -3.87 -11.60
CA MET A 1 10.35 -2.79 -10.67
C MET A 1 11.12 -1.56 -11.05
N GLU A 2 10.42 -0.52 -11.47
CA GLU A 2 10.95 0.75 -11.99
C GLU A 2 10.13 1.91 -11.43
N GLY A 3 10.66 3.14 -11.54
CA GLY A 3 10.02 4.36 -11.07
C GLY A 3 9.91 4.48 -9.56
N GLN A 4 8.93 5.24 -9.12
CA GLN A 4 8.70 5.63 -7.73
C GLN A 4 7.23 5.46 -7.35
N VAL A 5 6.99 4.94 -6.14
CA VAL A 5 5.67 4.88 -5.52
C VAL A 5 5.69 5.71 -4.24
N THR A 6 4.79 6.67 -4.13
CA THR A 6 4.58 7.44 -2.91
C THR A 6 3.40 6.85 -2.14
N TYR A 7 3.67 6.36 -0.94
CA TYR A 7 2.70 5.78 -0.02
C TYR A 7 2.22 6.83 0.99
N TYR A 8 0.90 6.89 1.20
CA TYR A 8 0.26 7.77 2.17
C TYR A 8 -0.58 6.92 3.12
N GLY A 9 -0.23 6.90 4.41
CA GLY A 9 -0.94 6.18 5.47
C GLY A 9 -1.84 7.10 6.31
N PHE A 10 -2.97 6.57 6.78
CA PHE A 10 -3.99 7.31 7.53
C PHE A 10 -4.38 6.56 8.81
N ALA A 11 -4.53 7.29 9.92
CA ALA A 11 -5.00 6.73 11.18
C ALA A 11 -6.42 6.13 11.06
N ASP A 12 -7.26 6.75 10.23
CA ASP A 12 -8.66 6.37 9.98
C ASP A 12 -9.15 7.06 8.68
N ASN A 13 -10.44 7.37 8.60
CA ASN A 13 -11.14 8.03 7.49
C ASN A 13 -10.81 9.52 7.33
N THR A 14 -9.59 9.94 7.65
CA THR A 14 -9.12 11.31 7.51
C THR A 14 -8.61 11.58 6.10
N THR A 15 -8.61 12.86 5.70
CA THR A 15 -8.07 13.29 4.40
C THR A 15 -6.57 13.60 4.47
N GLU A 16 -6.05 13.88 5.66
CA GLU A 16 -4.64 14.18 5.88
C GLU A 16 -3.88 12.90 6.25
N PRO A 17 -2.78 12.59 5.52
CA PRO A 17 -1.96 11.43 5.82
C PRO A 17 -1.10 11.69 7.07
N GLU A 18 -1.02 10.70 7.96
CA GLU A 18 -0.10 10.74 9.10
C GLU A 18 1.29 10.20 8.75
N ALA A 19 1.39 9.41 7.68
CA ALA A 19 2.65 8.84 7.20
C ALA A 19 2.79 9.06 5.68
N VAL A 20 3.96 9.54 5.25
CA VAL A 20 4.31 9.67 3.82
C VAL A 20 5.65 8.99 3.59
N VAL A 21 5.69 8.01 2.69
CA VAL A 21 6.88 7.20 2.40
C VAL A 21 7.11 7.14 0.90
N VAL A 22 8.33 7.43 0.47
CA VAL A 22 8.77 7.32 -0.92
C VAL A 22 9.49 5.99 -1.11
N ILE A 23 9.02 5.17 -2.04
CA ILE A 23 9.54 3.83 -2.34
C ILE A 23 10.11 3.86 -3.76
N ASN A 24 11.45 3.78 -3.88
CA ASN A 24 12.12 3.77 -5.18
C ASN A 24 12.32 2.35 -5.71
N ALA A 25 12.66 2.22 -7.00
CA ALA A 25 13.01 0.96 -7.62
C ALA A 25 14.02 0.15 -6.78
N GLY A 26 13.72 -1.13 -6.57
CA GLY A 26 14.51 -2.05 -5.73
C GLY A 26 14.21 -2.00 -4.23
N GLN A 27 13.33 -1.09 -3.78
CA GLN A 27 12.87 -1.00 -2.39
C GLN A 27 11.46 -1.59 -2.22
N PHE A 28 11.09 -1.86 -0.97
CA PHE A 28 9.74 -2.25 -0.59
C PHE A 28 9.33 -1.60 0.74
N ALA A 29 8.03 -1.49 0.97
CA ALA A 29 7.44 -1.09 2.24
C ALA A 29 6.31 -2.07 2.60
N THR A 30 5.95 -2.15 3.89
CA THR A 30 4.89 -3.01 4.38
C THR A 30 3.80 -2.18 5.05
N SER A 31 2.55 -2.42 4.68
CA SER A 31 1.39 -1.85 5.37
C SER A 31 0.90 -2.84 6.44
N PRO A 32 0.68 -2.40 7.69
CA PRO A 32 0.01 -3.21 8.70
C PRO A 32 -1.41 -3.65 8.25
N PRO A 33 -1.94 -4.77 8.76
CA PRO A 33 -3.32 -5.19 8.49
C PRO A 33 -4.33 -4.11 8.89
N GLN A 34 -5.37 -3.93 8.07
CA GLN A 34 -6.46 -2.95 8.26
C GLN A 34 -6.03 -1.47 8.33
N TYR A 35 -4.78 -1.16 8.02
CA TYR A 35 -4.28 0.22 7.99
C TYR A 35 -4.62 0.90 6.66
N TRP A 36 -5.34 2.03 6.74
CA TRP A 36 -5.79 2.76 5.55
C TRP A 36 -4.63 3.46 4.87
N HIS A 37 -4.57 3.33 3.54
CA HIS A 37 -3.55 3.98 2.74
C HIS A 37 -3.98 4.18 1.31
N ARG A 38 -3.31 5.12 0.63
CA ARG A 38 -3.34 5.27 -0.82
C ARG A 38 -1.93 5.34 -1.36
N ILE A 39 -1.78 5.09 -2.66
CA ILE A 39 -0.51 5.24 -3.36
C ILE A 39 -0.64 6.22 -4.52
N GLU A 40 0.46 6.84 -4.86
CA GLU A 40 0.62 7.71 -6.02
C GLU A 40 1.84 7.24 -6.81
N LEU A 41 1.73 7.25 -8.13
CA LEU A 41 2.68 6.61 -9.03
C LEU A 41 3.39 7.69 -9.86
N SER A 42 4.70 7.56 -10.02
CA SER A 42 5.40 8.25 -11.10
C SER A 42 4.96 7.70 -12.47
N GLU A 43 5.23 8.44 -13.55
CA GLU A 43 4.81 8.06 -14.91
C GLU A 43 5.39 6.72 -15.37
N ASP A 44 6.57 6.37 -14.88
CA ASP A 44 7.33 5.15 -15.18
C ASP A 44 7.18 4.05 -14.11
N ALA A 45 6.31 4.25 -13.11
CA ALA A 45 6.22 3.35 -11.97
C ALA A 45 5.71 1.95 -12.38
N GLN A 46 6.51 0.93 -12.06
CA GLN A 46 6.13 -0.48 -12.20
C GLN A 46 6.40 -1.21 -10.89
N PHE A 47 5.34 -1.73 -10.25
CA PHE A 47 5.41 -2.42 -8.96
C PHE A 47 4.41 -3.60 -8.88
N ASN A 48 4.54 -4.42 -7.84
CA ASN A 48 3.56 -5.44 -7.47
C ASN A 48 3.28 -5.40 -5.96
N ILE A 49 2.20 -6.05 -5.54
CA ILE A 49 1.83 -6.19 -4.13
C ILE A 49 1.84 -7.67 -3.76
N ASN A 50 2.46 -8.00 -2.62
CA ASN A 50 2.41 -9.32 -2.01
C ASN A 50 1.61 -9.25 -0.72
N PHE A 51 0.60 -10.11 -0.57
CA PHE A 51 -0.19 -10.21 0.64
C PHE A 51 0.26 -11.42 1.48
N TRP A 52 0.59 -11.17 2.74
CA TRP A 52 1.06 -12.18 3.69
C TRP A 52 0.00 -12.41 4.77
N SER A 53 -0.15 -13.67 5.22
CA SER A 53 -1.08 -14.06 6.27
C SER A 53 -0.51 -15.25 7.04
N GLU A 54 -0.70 -15.27 8.36
CA GLU A 54 -0.33 -16.41 9.21
C GLU A 54 -1.26 -17.61 9.00
N SER A 55 -2.54 -17.37 8.70
CA SER A 55 -3.54 -18.40 8.44
C SER A 55 -3.90 -18.48 6.96
N SER A 56 -4.49 -19.61 6.54
CA SER A 56 -4.90 -19.80 5.15
C SER A 56 -6.10 -18.91 4.80
N GLN A 57 -5.87 -17.87 4.02
CA GLN A 57 -6.91 -16.94 3.54
C GLN A 57 -7.55 -17.40 2.23
N LYS A 58 -7.79 -18.70 2.05
CA LYS A 58 -8.41 -19.22 0.82
C LYS A 58 -9.83 -18.63 0.68
N HIS A 59 -10.08 -17.94 -0.44
CA HIS A 59 -11.35 -17.32 -0.81
C HIS A 59 -11.81 -16.12 0.04
N GLN A 60 -10.91 -15.47 0.79
CA GLN A 60 -11.22 -14.24 1.52
C GLN A 60 -10.67 -13.00 0.79
N PRO A 61 -11.34 -11.83 0.90
CA PRO A 61 -10.82 -10.59 0.34
C PRO A 61 -9.52 -10.18 1.06
N MET A 62 -8.52 -9.76 0.29
CA MET A 62 -7.21 -9.33 0.82
C MET A 62 -7.14 -7.82 1.08
N TYR A 63 -8.09 -7.05 0.56
CA TYR A 63 -8.19 -5.61 0.78
C TYR A 63 -9.66 -5.17 0.77
N HIS A 64 -9.93 -4.00 1.34
CA HIS A 64 -11.21 -3.30 1.25
C HIS A 64 -10.96 -1.92 0.65
N SER A 65 -11.92 -1.39 -0.10
CA SER A 65 -11.86 -0.05 -0.67
C SER A 65 -13.09 0.74 -0.24
N LYS A 66 -12.92 2.06 -0.07
CA LYS A 66 -14.07 2.96 -0.02
C LYS A 66 -14.55 3.24 -1.44
N SER A 67 -15.87 3.15 -1.61
CA SER A 67 -16.62 3.55 -2.81
C SER A 67 -16.80 5.05 -2.91
#